data_AF-A0A536BXX7-F1
#
_entry.id   AF-A0A536BXX7-F1
#
_cell.length_a   1.000
_cell.length_b   1.000
_cell.length_c   1.000
_cell.angle_alpha   90.00
_cell.angle_beta   90.00
_cell.angle_gamma   90.00
#
_symmetry.space_group_name_H-M   'P 1'
#
loop_
_entity.id
_entity.type
_entity.pdbx_description
1 polymer ?
#
loop_
_entity_poly.entity_id
_entity_poly.type
_entity_poly.pdbx_seq_one_letter_code
_entity_poly.pdbx_strand_id
1 'polypeptide(L)'
;MSRTSLARDRPVPVRPAVDVRARRRTAAHRLRTAAIYAALLAGGVVMIAPFLWMIVTSLKTRAEVFGTSPLELPSGAHFDNYQRMWEALPFGLFYLNSLKLAFLATAGQLISCSMAAFAFAVLDFRGKRILFALLLSTLIIPFQIVLVPNFVLYRLLPHPLSASGNWIGTQEPLWVWAFLGGAFGTFLLRQFYLTIPHELADAARVDGATPWQIYRHIYVPLAKPALATLAIFTFMWNWNDLLDPLIYLRDLPTYTVTVGLAFPVHRQVAGDDGGSPGEPRADDHPVRRRPAAVRARHHADRHQGVTDRGAPAASRGDSLLLRDYRPRTMLRTTYHEVFRPRFPAIDAHNHLGLSAFSGPWANRPPEELGGVLDQAGVAGIVDLDGGHGDGLRKELDRWQSALPGRVAVFGGLDYDSWAADVDFGSRGAAGLREGVAAGAVGLKVWKLLGLRARDPRGRLVPVDDARLDPLWSTAGELGVPVTIHVADPIAFFEPLDRFNERWEELRENSDWHFWPTRP
;
A
#
# COMPACT_ATOMS: atom_id res chain seq x y z
N MET A 1 7.42 73.23 18.39
CA MET A 1 6.78 72.84 19.69
C MET A 1 5.41 72.28 19.32
N SER A 2 5.15 70.98 19.42
CA SER A 2 4.97 70.18 20.65
C SER A 2 3.63 70.45 21.37
N ARG A 3 2.65 69.55 21.14
CA ARG A 3 2.09 68.71 22.21
C ARG A 3 1.26 67.55 21.62
N THR A 4 1.66 66.33 21.93
CA THR A 4 0.99 65.09 21.54
C THR A 4 -0.24 64.85 22.42
N SER A 5 -1.34 64.35 21.84
CA SER A 5 -2.50 63.91 22.63
C SER A 5 -2.23 62.52 23.21
N LEU A 6 -2.36 62.37 24.54
CA LEU A 6 -2.18 61.10 25.23
C LEU A 6 -3.44 60.25 25.12
N ALA A 7 -3.35 59.15 24.37
CA ALA A 7 -4.37 58.09 24.41
C ALA A 7 -4.38 57.45 25.81
N ARG A 8 -5.59 57.19 26.35
CA ARG A 8 -5.75 56.64 27.70
C ARG A 8 -5.22 55.21 27.78
N ASP A 9 -4.37 54.94 28.78
CA ASP A 9 -3.97 53.59 29.15
C ASP A 9 -5.20 52.70 29.40
N ARG A 10 -5.25 51.58 28.67
CA ARG A 10 -6.03 50.42 29.08
C ARG A 10 -5.06 49.45 29.76
N PRO A 11 -5.36 48.92 30.95
CA PRO A 11 -4.48 47.95 31.60
C PRO A 11 -4.31 46.74 30.69
N VAL A 12 -3.07 46.47 30.28
CA VAL A 12 -2.73 45.27 29.51
C VAL A 12 -3.09 44.06 30.38
N PRO A 13 -3.90 43.10 29.89
CA PRO A 13 -4.22 41.92 30.67
C PRO A 13 -2.93 41.13 30.91
N VAL A 14 -2.51 41.07 32.17
CA VAL A 14 -1.37 40.25 32.61
C VAL A 14 -1.68 38.82 32.20
N ARG A 15 -0.94 38.31 31.20
CA ARG A 15 -1.09 36.92 30.76
C ARG A 15 -0.87 36.03 32.00
N PRO A 16 -1.75 35.05 32.28
CA PRO A 16 -1.48 34.10 33.34
C PRO A 16 -0.13 33.44 33.07
N ALA A 17 0.69 33.29 34.11
CA ALA A 17 1.99 32.66 33.97
C ALA A 17 1.84 31.31 33.26
N VAL A 18 2.67 31.07 32.24
CA VAL A 18 2.66 29.80 31.51
C VAL A 18 3.14 28.73 32.49
N ASP A 19 2.18 28.09 33.15
CA ASP A 19 2.42 27.09 34.18
C ASP A 19 3.03 25.85 33.52
N VAL A 20 4.37 25.76 33.55
CA VAL A 20 5.16 24.70 32.91
C VAL A 20 5.03 23.40 33.71
N ARG A 21 3.79 22.91 33.85
CA ARG A 21 3.47 21.59 34.38
C ARG A 21 3.94 20.55 33.38
N ALA A 22 5.21 20.16 33.52
CA ALA A 22 5.81 19.01 32.85
C ALA A 22 4.79 17.87 32.82
N ARG A 23 4.47 17.36 31.62
CA ARG A 23 3.35 16.42 31.37
C ARG A 23 3.45 15.20 32.30
N ARG A 24 2.77 15.28 33.45
CA ARG A 24 2.60 14.15 34.39
C ARG A 24 1.75 13.09 33.71
N ARG A 25 2.40 12.18 32.95
CA ARG A 25 1.81 10.93 32.43
C ARG A 25 0.99 10.31 33.55
N THR A 26 -0.34 10.36 33.43
CA THR A 26 -1.28 10.02 34.50
C THR A 26 -1.08 8.56 34.93
N ALA A 27 -1.35 8.27 36.20
CA ALA A 27 -1.16 6.92 36.74
C ALA A 27 -1.91 5.87 35.91
N ALA A 28 -3.13 6.17 35.45
CA ALA A 28 -3.91 5.33 34.56
C ALA A 28 -3.21 4.99 33.23
N HIS A 29 -2.53 5.94 32.58
CA HIS A 29 -1.76 5.64 31.36
C HIS A 29 -0.55 4.76 31.68
N ARG A 30 0.18 5.03 32.77
CA ARG A 30 1.32 4.20 33.18
C ARG A 30 0.88 2.77 33.49
N LEU A 31 -0.24 2.62 34.22
CA LEU A 31 -0.84 1.33 34.57
C LEU A 31 -1.34 0.57 33.34
N ARG A 32 -2.05 1.22 32.41
CA ARG A 32 -2.47 0.60 31.14
C ARG A 32 -1.27 0.10 30.34
N THR A 33 -0.22 0.92 30.22
CA THR A 33 1.01 0.53 29.51
C THR A 33 1.70 -0.65 30.22
N ALA A 34 1.83 -0.61 31.54
CA ALA A 34 2.40 -1.71 32.32
C ALA A 34 1.60 -3.01 32.19
N ALA A 35 0.26 -2.95 32.22
CA ALA A 35 -0.62 -4.11 32.03
C ALA A 35 -0.47 -4.72 30.63
N ILE A 36 -0.34 -3.90 29.58
CA ILE A 36 -0.06 -4.38 28.22
C ILE A 36 1.31 -5.07 28.14
N TYR A 37 2.36 -4.48 28.70
CA TYR A 37 3.68 -5.13 28.74
C TYR A 37 3.69 -6.41 29.57
N ALA A 38 2.97 -6.46 30.69
CA ALA A 38 2.84 -7.67 31.52
C ALA A 38 2.10 -8.79 30.77
N ALA A 39 1.02 -8.47 30.06
CA ALA A 39 0.29 -9.45 29.24
C ALA A 39 1.13 -9.96 28.05
N LEU A 40 1.87 -9.07 27.37
CA LEU A 40 2.79 -9.45 26.29
C LEU A 40 3.96 -10.30 26.81
N LEU A 41 4.51 -9.97 27.98
CA LEU A 41 5.58 -10.76 28.60
C LEU A 41 5.09 -12.14 29.04
N ALA A 42 3.92 -12.23 29.69
CA ALA A 42 3.32 -13.50 30.07
C ALA A 42 3.02 -14.39 28.85
N GLY A 43 2.45 -13.82 27.79
CA GLY A 43 2.25 -14.52 26.52
C GLY A 43 3.57 -14.98 25.89
N GLY A 44 4.60 -14.12 25.89
CA GLY A 44 5.93 -14.46 25.40
C GLY A 44 6.58 -15.61 26.17
N VAL A 45 6.49 -15.61 27.51
CA VAL A 45 6.99 -16.71 28.36
C VAL A 45 6.25 -18.02 28.04
N VAL A 46 4.91 -17.99 27.91
CA VAL A 46 4.12 -19.18 27.55
C VAL A 46 4.48 -19.70 26.15
N MET A 47 4.74 -18.81 25.18
CA MET A 47 5.19 -19.21 23.83
C MET A 47 6.63 -19.73 23.79
N ILE A 48 7.51 -19.26 24.67
CA ILE A 48 8.92 -19.69 24.76
C ILE A 48 9.07 -21.01 25.54
N ALA A 49 8.19 -21.27 26.51
CA ALA A 49 8.21 -22.47 27.35
C ALA A 49 8.40 -23.80 26.58
N PRO A 50 7.65 -24.12 25.49
CA PRO A 50 7.87 -25.36 24.73
C PRO A 50 9.25 -25.44 24.06
N PHE A 51 9.87 -24.31 23.67
CA PHE A 51 11.21 -24.32 23.05
C PHE A 51 12.30 -24.53 24.09
N LEU A 52 12.19 -23.91 25.28
CA LEU A 52 13.05 -24.22 26.42
C LEU A 52 12.89 -25.69 26.82
N TRP A 53 11.66 -26.20 26.80
CA TRP A 53 11.36 -27.60 27.07
C TRP A 53 12.00 -28.55 26.06
N MET A 54 12.00 -28.23 24.76
CA MET A 54 12.73 -29.00 23.74
C MET A 54 14.24 -29.05 24.01
N ILE A 55 14.85 -27.93 24.41
CA ILE A 55 16.28 -27.88 24.77
C ILE A 55 16.56 -28.80 25.96
N VAL A 56 15.79 -28.67 27.05
CA VAL A 56 15.90 -29.51 28.26
C VAL A 56 15.69 -31.00 27.91
N THR A 57 14.73 -31.32 27.04
CA THR A 57 14.45 -32.68 26.58
C THR A 57 15.58 -33.25 25.73
N SER A 58 16.26 -32.43 24.91
CA SER A 58 17.38 -32.91 24.07
C SER A 58 18.64 -33.33 24.86
N LEU A 59 18.72 -32.96 26.15
CA LEU A 59 19.78 -33.36 27.08
C LEU A 59 19.43 -34.61 27.92
N LYS A 60 18.27 -35.23 27.70
CA LYS A 60 17.81 -36.43 28.44
C LYS A 60 18.23 -37.74 27.78
N THR A 61 18.27 -38.81 28.56
CA THR A 61 18.23 -40.19 28.06
C THR A 61 16.84 -40.54 27.51
N ARG A 62 16.74 -41.56 26.65
CA ARG A 62 15.43 -42.06 26.14
C ARG A 62 14.47 -42.45 27.27
N ALA A 63 14.98 -43.00 28.37
CA ALA A 63 14.17 -43.43 29.52
C ALA A 63 13.52 -42.24 30.26
N GLU A 64 14.20 -41.10 30.36
CA GLU A 64 13.64 -39.87 30.98
C GLU A 64 12.68 -39.11 30.06
N VAL A 65 12.72 -39.38 28.74
CA VAL A 65 11.79 -38.80 27.75
C VAL A 65 10.48 -39.57 27.70
N PHE A 66 10.54 -40.90 27.73
CA PHE A 66 9.37 -41.79 27.62
C PHE A 66 8.92 -42.39 28.97
N GLY A 67 9.52 -41.96 30.09
CA GLY A 67 9.21 -42.41 31.44
C GLY A 67 7.92 -41.81 32.02
N THR A 68 7.61 -42.17 33.27
CA THR A 68 6.37 -41.78 33.96
C THR A 68 6.30 -40.30 34.36
N SER A 69 7.43 -39.59 34.39
CA SER A 69 7.49 -38.15 34.69
C SER A 69 8.28 -37.38 33.63
N PRO A 70 7.74 -37.20 32.40
CA PRO A 70 8.48 -36.56 31.32
C PRO A 70 8.89 -35.11 31.65
N LEU A 71 8.16 -34.41 32.52
CA LEU A 71 8.36 -32.99 32.84
C LEU A 71 9.51 -32.69 33.83
N GLU A 72 10.16 -33.71 34.40
CA GLU A 72 11.30 -33.50 35.31
C GLU A 72 12.54 -32.98 34.58
N LEU A 73 13.47 -32.35 35.31
CA LEU A 73 14.77 -31.95 34.78
C LEU A 73 15.65 -33.19 34.51
N PRO A 74 16.55 -33.16 33.51
CA PRO A 74 17.47 -34.26 33.23
C PRO A 74 18.38 -34.54 34.43
N SER A 75 18.59 -35.83 34.72
CA SER A 75 19.51 -36.30 35.77
C SER A 75 20.99 -36.05 35.44
N GLY A 76 21.32 -35.96 34.16
CA GLY A 76 22.63 -35.58 33.63
C GLY A 76 22.51 -34.92 32.25
N ALA A 77 23.49 -34.10 31.85
CA ALA A 77 23.43 -33.36 30.59
C ALA A 77 24.03 -34.18 29.43
N HIS A 78 23.18 -34.92 28.70
CA HIS A 78 23.60 -35.82 27.62
C HIS A 78 23.88 -35.10 26.30
N PHE A 79 24.98 -34.33 26.26
CA PHE A 79 25.47 -33.69 25.02
C PHE A 79 25.89 -34.72 23.94
N ASP A 80 26.17 -35.97 24.32
CA ASP A 80 26.44 -37.09 23.42
C ASP A 80 25.26 -37.42 22.49
N ASN A 81 24.03 -37.03 22.86
CA ASN A 81 22.86 -37.10 21.98
C ASN A 81 23.08 -36.35 20.65
N TYR A 82 23.71 -35.17 20.68
CA TYR A 82 23.96 -34.38 19.47
C TYR A 82 24.98 -35.06 18.56
N GLN A 83 26.06 -35.63 19.12
CA GLN A 83 27.05 -36.36 18.35
C GLN A 83 26.44 -37.60 17.69
N ARG A 84 25.73 -38.42 18.47
CA ARG A 84 25.03 -39.63 17.98
C ARG A 84 24.03 -39.33 16.87
N MET A 85 23.37 -38.16 16.91
CA MET A 85 22.46 -37.72 15.85
C MET A 85 23.20 -37.59 14.50
N TRP A 86 24.36 -36.93 14.47
CA TRP A 86 25.15 -36.75 13.25
C TRP A 86 25.82 -38.05 12.76
N GLU A 87 26.12 -38.98 13.67
CA GLU A 87 26.68 -40.29 13.35
C GLU A 87 25.62 -41.28 12.82
N ALA A 88 24.38 -41.21 13.33
CA ALA A 88 23.31 -42.14 12.97
C ALA A 88 22.74 -41.90 11.55
N LEU A 89 22.63 -40.64 11.12
CA LEU A 89 22.13 -40.28 9.79
C LEU A 89 22.80 -38.99 9.25
N PRO A 90 22.92 -38.84 7.91
CA PRO A 90 23.55 -37.68 7.28
C PRO A 90 22.63 -36.44 7.29
N PHE A 91 22.24 -35.97 8.48
CA PHE A 91 21.35 -34.81 8.66
C PHE A 91 21.84 -33.56 7.93
N GLY A 92 23.16 -33.36 7.78
CA GLY A 92 23.71 -32.24 7.01
C GLY A 92 23.27 -32.25 5.54
N LEU A 93 23.21 -33.43 4.92
CA LEU A 93 22.68 -33.59 3.57
C LEU A 93 21.16 -33.34 3.54
N PHE A 94 20.43 -33.83 4.54
CA PHE A 94 18.98 -33.61 4.65
C PHE A 94 18.61 -32.12 4.80
N TYR A 95 19.36 -31.37 5.61
CA TYR A 95 19.22 -29.91 5.74
C TYR A 95 19.55 -29.19 4.44
N LEU A 96 20.63 -29.57 3.74
CA LEU A 96 20.97 -28.99 2.43
C LEU A 96 19.90 -29.31 1.37
N ASN A 97 19.33 -30.51 1.38
CA ASN A 97 18.22 -30.91 0.52
C ASN A 97 16.97 -30.07 0.80
N SER A 98 16.54 -29.95 2.06
CA SER A 98 15.40 -29.11 2.46
C SER A 98 15.61 -27.63 2.12
N LEU A 99 16.81 -27.09 2.36
CA LEU A 99 17.13 -25.70 2.02
C LEU A 99 17.10 -25.46 0.51
N LYS A 100 17.69 -26.37 -0.28
CA LYS A 100 17.67 -26.32 -1.75
C LYS A 100 16.23 -26.38 -2.28
N LEU A 101 15.42 -27.30 -1.79
CA LEU A 101 14.03 -27.48 -2.20
C LEU A 101 13.17 -26.27 -1.85
N ALA A 102 13.20 -25.83 -0.58
CA ALA A 102 12.43 -24.66 -0.15
C ALA A 102 12.86 -23.39 -0.87
N PHE A 103 14.16 -23.21 -1.17
CA PHE A 103 14.65 -22.08 -1.95
C PHE A 103 14.21 -22.14 -3.42
N LEU A 104 14.37 -23.29 -4.11
CA LEU A 104 13.98 -23.44 -5.52
C LEU A 104 12.47 -23.29 -5.72
N ALA A 105 11.65 -23.91 -4.86
CA ALA A 105 10.20 -23.77 -4.90
C ALA A 105 9.77 -22.31 -4.63
N THR A 106 10.40 -21.65 -3.65
CA THR A 106 10.11 -20.23 -3.36
C THR A 106 10.52 -19.31 -4.51
N ALA A 107 11.71 -19.48 -5.08
CA ALA A 107 12.18 -18.69 -6.22
C ALA A 107 11.27 -18.87 -7.44
N GLY A 108 10.91 -20.12 -7.77
CA GLY A 108 9.99 -20.45 -8.85
C GLY A 108 8.61 -19.82 -8.65
N GLN A 109 8.02 -19.97 -7.47
CA GLN A 109 6.69 -19.45 -7.18
C GLN A 109 6.66 -17.92 -7.10
N LEU A 110 7.71 -17.27 -6.60
CA LEU A 110 7.85 -15.82 -6.65
C LEU A 110 7.86 -15.32 -8.09
N ILE A 111 8.68 -15.91 -8.97
CA ILE A 111 8.77 -15.50 -10.38
C ILE A 111 7.43 -15.73 -11.09
N SER A 112 6.89 -16.95 -11.01
CA SER A 112 5.70 -17.36 -11.75
C SER A 112 4.43 -16.63 -11.30
N CYS A 113 4.19 -16.54 -9.97
CA CYS A 113 3.03 -15.85 -9.43
C CYS A 113 3.12 -14.33 -9.63
N SER A 114 4.31 -13.74 -9.57
CA SER A 114 4.52 -12.31 -9.81
C SER A 114 4.20 -11.94 -11.26
N MET A 115 4.69 -12.72 -12.23
CA MET A 115 4.38 -12.50 -13.65
C MET A 115 2.89 -12.74 -13.95
N ALA A 116 2.29 -13.81 -13.42
CA ALA A 116 0.86 -14.09 -13.60
C ALA A 116 -0.02 -13.02 -12.95
N ALA A 117 0.31 -12.57 -11.74
CA ALA A 117 -0.42 -11.51 -11.04
C ALA A 117 -0.36 -10.18 -11.78
N PHE A 118 0.81 -9.82 -12.33
CA PHE A 118 0.97 -8.63 -13.15
C PHE A 118 0.06 -8.67 -14.39
N ALA A 119 0.02 -9.82 -15.09
CA ALA A 119 -0.90 -10.00 -16.21
C ALA A 119 -2.38 -9.85 -15.78
N PHE A 120 -2.80 -10.55 -14.71
CA PHE A 120 -4.19 -10.51 -14.24
C PHE A 120 -4.62 -9.18 -13.58
N ALA A 121 -3.69 -8.29 -13.24
CA ALA A 121 -3.96 -6.91 -12.83
C ALA A 121 -3.87 -5.94 -14.02
N VAL A 122 -2.68 -5.77 -14.60
CA VAL A 122 -2.25 -4.60 -15.39
C VAL A 122 -2.47 -4.75 -16.90
N LEU A 123 -2.56 -5.97 -17.41
CA LEU A 123 -2.71 -6.25 -18.85
C LEU A 123 -4.14 -6.66 -19.19
N ASP A 124 -4.71 -6.13 -20.26
CA ASP A 124 -6.06 -6.47 -20.69
C ASP A 124 -6.05 -7.42 -21.89
N PHE A 125 -6.72 -8.55 -21.73
CA PHE A 125 -6.75 -9.64 -22.69
C PHE A 125 -8.09 -10.38 -22.61
N ARG A 126 -8.52 -10.94 -23.74
CA ARG A 126 -9.78 -11.68 -23.86
C ARG A 126 -9.76 -12.89 -22.91
N GLY A 127 -10.80 -13.02 -22.08
CA GLY A 127 -10.92 -14.12 -21.11
C GLY A 127 -10.26 -13.89 -19.74
N LYS A 128 -9.58 -12.75 -19.48
CA LYS A 128 -8.93 -12.38 -18.21
C LYS A 128 -9.73 -12.76 -16.95
N ARG A 129 -11.04 -12.47 -16.93
CA ARG A 129 -11.95 -12.80 -15.80
C ARG A 129 -12.19 -14.31 -15.64
N ILE A 130 -12.39 -15.05 -16.73
CA ILE A 130 -12.67 -16.50 -16.72
C ILE A 130 -11.41 -17.27 -16.30
N LEU A 131 -10.25 -16.94 -16.88
CA LEU A 131 -8.98 -17.59 -16.55
C LEU A 131 -8.58 -17.34 -15.08
N PHE A 132 -8.85 -16.15 -14.54
CA PHE A 132 -8.63 -15.88 -13.12
C PHE A 132 -9.61 -16.64 -12.21
N ALA A 133 -10.88 -16.77 -12.61
CA ALA A 133 -11.85 -17.58 -11.86
C ALA A 133 -11.47 -19.07 -11.85
N LEU A 134 -11.07 -19.64 -12.99
CA LEU A 134 -10.58 -21.02 -13.10
C LEU A 134 -9.34 -21.25 -12.22
N LEU A 135 -8.40 -20.30 -12.21
CA LEU A 135 -7.24 -20.34 -11.32
C LEU A 135 -7.67 -20.39 -9.84
N LEU A 136 -8.61 -19.55 -9.42
CA LEU A 136 -9.11 -19.58 -8.03
C LEU A 136 -9.86 -20.87 -7.68
N SER A 137 -10.61 -21.47 -8.61
CA SER A 137 -11.29 -22.75 -8.38
C SER A 137 -10.33 -23.89 -8.01
N THR A 138 -9.05 -23.82 -8.44
CA THR A 138 -8.05 -24.83 -8.03
C THR A 138 -7.77 -24.84 -6.52
N LEU A 139 -7.98 -23.72 -5.81
CA LEU A 139 -7.82 -23.64 -4.35
C LEU A 139 -8.92 -24.38 -3.58
N ILE A 140 -10.01 -24.76 -4.25
CA ILE A 140 -11.13 -25.52 -3.67
C ILE A 140 -10.81 -27.03 -3.67
N ILE A 141 -9.88 -27.48 -4.52
CA ILE A 141 -9.52 -28.89 -4.64
C ILE A 141 -8.58 -29.26 -3.48
N PRO A 142 -8.98 -30.15 -2.54
CA PRO A 142 -8.10 -30.57 -1.46
C PRO A 142 -6.96 -31.42 -2.03
N PHE A 143 -5.74 -31.14 -1.58
CA PHE A 143 -4.50 -31.76 -2.04
C PHE A 143 -4.56 -33.30 -2.08
N GLN A 144 -5.21 -33.92 -1.09
CA GLN A 144 -5.35 -35.37 -0.96
C GLN A 144 -6.04 -36.04 -2.17
N ILE A 145 -6.87 -35.31 -2.93
CA ILE A 145 -7.52 -35.83 -4.14
C ILE A 145 -6.56 -35.87 -5.34
N VAL A 146 -5.64 -34.91 -5.45
CA VAL A 146 -4.66 -34.85 -6.56
C VAL A 146 -3.40 -35.68 -6.30
N LEU A 147 -3.14 -36.07 -5.05
CA LEU A 147 -2.00 -36.89 -4.60
C LEU A 147 -1.79 -38.15 -5.46
N VAL A 148 -2.79 -39.02 -5.59
CA VAL A 148 -2.68 -40.27 -6.36
C VAL A 148 -2.53 -40.00 -7.87
N PRO A 149 -3.34 -39.13 -8.51
CA PRO A 149 -3.10 -38.69 -9.88
C PRO A 149 -1.69 -38.15 -10.15
N ASN A 150 -1.14 -37.31 -9.25
CA ASN A 150 0.19 -36.72 -9.38
C ASN A 150 1.29 -37.79 -9.28
N PHE A 151 1.18 -38.72 -8.33
CA PHE A 151 2.11 -39.85 -8.24
C PHE A 151 2.09 -40.73 -9.50
N VAL A 152 0.91 -41.01 -10.06
CA VAL A 152 0.79 -41.75 -11.33
C VAL A 152 1.38 -40.95 -12.49
N LEU A 153 1.15 -39.64 -12.56
CA LEU A 153 1.75 -38.76 -13.56
C LEU A 153 3.29 -38.79 -13.50
N TYR A 154 3.89 -38.57 -12.32
CA TYR A 154 5.35 -38.56 -12.15
C TYR A 154 6.00 -39.93 -12.37
N ARG A 155 5.26 -41.02 -12.15
CA ARG A 155 5.71 -42.39 -12.48
C ARG A 155 5.65 -42.69 -13.98
N LEU A 156 4.71 -42.11 -14.73
CA LEU A 156 4.54 -42.31 -16.17
C LEU A 156 5.35 -41.31 -17.01
N LEU A 157 5.64 -40.12 -16.47
CA LEU A 157 6.38 -39.08 -17.15
C LEU A 157 7.86 -39.51 -17.30
N PRO A 158 8.43 -39.54 -18.53
CA PRO A 158 9.83 -39.91 -18.71
C PRO A 158 10.77 -38.90 -18.05
N HIS A 159 11.87 -39.39 -17.46
CA HIS A 159 12.98 -38.57 -16.99
C HIS A 159 14.32 -39.20 -17.41
N PRO A 160 14.92 -38.79 -18.55
CA PRO A 160 16.11 -39.43 -19.10
C PRO A 160 17.37 -39.25 -18.24
N LEU A 161 17.33 -38.38 -17.23
CA LEU A 161 18.40 -38.15 -16.26
C LEU A 161 18.15 -38.88 -14.91
N SER A 162 17.08 -39.68 -14.80
CA SER A 162 16.76 -40.45 -13.59
C SER A 162 17.18 -41.91 -13.71
N ALA A 163 17.78 -42.46 -12.66
CA ALA A 163 18.06 -43.90 -12.56
C ALA A 163 16.79 -44.78 -12.58
N SER A 164 15.62 -44.22 -12.27
CA SER A 164 14.32 -44.92 -12.37
C SER A 164 13.65 -44.75 -13.75
N GLY A 165 14.23 -43.94 -14.65
CA GLY A 165 13.63 -43.55 -15.93
C GLY A 165 12.41 -42.62 -15.83
N ASN A 166 11.98 -42.28 -14.61
CA ASN A 166 10.82 -41.43 -14.30
C ASN A 166 11.13 -40.49 -13.13
N TRP A 167 10.17 -39.68 -12.71
CA TRP A 167 10.38 -38.62 -11.71
C TRP A 167 10.27 -39.11 -10.25
N ILE A 168 9.92 -40.38 -10.02
CA ILE A 168 9.91 -40.96 -8.66
C ILE A 168 11.31 -41.44 -8.28
N GLY A 169 11.71 -41.12 -7.05
CA GLY A 169 13.06 -41.26 -6.48
C GLY A 169 13.82 -39.92 -6.46
N THR A 170 13.38 -38.95 -7.25
CA THR A 170 14.10 -37.69 -7.51
C THR A 170 13.41 -36.48 -6.84
N GLN A 171 14.06 -35.32 -6.85
CA GLN A 171 13.64 -34.13 -6.11
C GLN A 171 12.82 -33.13 -6.93
N GLU A 172 12.88 -33.24 -8.26
CA GLU A 172 12.23 -32.39 -9.25
C GLU A 172 10.71 -32.23 -9.06
N PRO A 173 9.93 -33.28 -8.68
CA PRO A 173 8.51 -33.12 -8.33
C PRO A 173 8.22 -32.06 -7.26
N LEU A 174 9.17 -31.81 -6.35
CA LEU A 174 8.97 -30.93 -5.19
C LEU A 174 9.21 -29.45 -5.49
N TRP A 175 9.75 -29.09 -6.66
CA TRP A 175 10.10 -27.69 -6.95
C TRP A 175 9.84 -27.23 -8.40
N VAL A 176 9.85 -28.12 -9.41
CA VAL A 176 9.71 -27.71 -10.82
C VAL A 176 8.36 -27.04 -11.08
N TRP A 177 7.27 -27.58 -10.52
CA TRP A 177 5.92 -27.07 -10.75
C TRP A 177 5.67 -25.66 -10.19
N ALA A 178 6.46 -25.22 -9.20
CA ALA A 178 6.40 -23.86 -8.68
C ALA A 178 6.76 -22.80 -9.74
N PHE A 179 7.58 -23.14 -10.73
CA PHE A 179 7.90 -22.26 -11.87
C PHE A 179 6.74 -22.11 -12.87
N LEU A 180 5.71 -22.97 -12.80
CA LEU A 180 4.53 -22.92 -13.68
C LEU A 180 3.32 -22.19 -13.07
N GLY A 181 3.43 -21.71 -11.82
CA GLY A 181 2.43 -20.85 -11.18
C GLY A 181 1.96 -21.36 -9.81
N GLY A 182 0.96 -20.66 -9.27
CA GLY A 182 0.29 -21.05 -8.03
C GLY A 182 -0.86 -20.11 -7.73
N ALA A 183 -2.07 -20.66 -7.51
CA ALA A 183 -3.28 -19.85 -7.40
C ALA A 183 -3.27 -18.90 -6.20
N PHE A 184 -2.77 -19.35 -5.03
CA PHE A 184 -2.66 -18.51 -3.83
C PHE A 184 -1.69 -17.33 -4.02
N GLY A 185 -0.45 -17.60 -4.46
CA GLY A 185 0.54 -16.55 -4.69
C GLY A 185 0.11 -15.56 -5.78
N THR A 186 -0.49 -16.06 -6.87
CA THR A 186 -1.01 -15.22 -7.96
C THR A 186 -2.18 -14.35 -7.48
N PHE A 187 -3.09 -14.90 -6.66
CA PHE A 187 -4.17 -14.12 -6.05
C PHE A 187 -3.60 -13.04 -5.13
N LEU A 188 -2.72 -13.41 -4.19
CA LEU A 188 -2.14 -12.51 -3.19
C LEU A 188 -1.41 -11.33 -3.83
N LEU A 189 -0.50 -11.60 -4.77
CA LEU A 189 0.23 -10.56 -5.47
C LEU A 189 -0.69 -9.72 -6.38
N ARG A 190 -1.72 -10.31 -6.97
CA ARG A 190 -2.69 -9.55 -7.79
C ARG A 190 -3.51 -8.58 -6.95
N GLN A 191 -3.96 -8.97 -5.75
CA GLN A 191 -4.67 -8.02 -4.87
C GLN A 191 -3.76 -6.86 -4.48
N PHE A 192 -2.46 -7.11 -4.23
CA PHE A 192 -1.50 -6.02 -3.98
C PHE A 192 -1.27 -5.15 -5.22
N TYR A 193 -1.11 -5.74 -6.42
CA TYR A 193 -0.93 -4.95 -7.65
C TYR A 193 -2.13 -4.08 -8.01
N LEU A 194 -3.34 -4.43 -7.57
CA LEU A 194 -4.53 -3.57 -7.72
C LEU A 194 -4.57 -2.38 -6.74
N THR A 195 -3.69 -2.31 -5.73
CA THR A 195 -3.54 -1.11 -4.88
C THR A 195 -2.46 -0.16 -5.40
N ILE A 196 -1.78 -0.48 -6.50
CA ILE A 196 -0.83 0.40 -7.17
C ILE A 196 -1.60 1.25 -8.20
N PRO A 197 -1.51 2.60 -8.18
CA PRO A 197 -2.21 3.44 -9.14
C PRO A 197 -1.89 3.07 -10.59
N HIS A 198 -2.93 2.78 -11.38
CA HIS A 198 -2.79 2.40 -12.79
C HIS A 198 -2.13 3.50 -13.65
N GLU A 199 -2.30 4.76 -13.25
CA GLU A 199 -1.63 5.95 -13.80
C GLU A 199 -0.10 5.77 -13.94
N LEU A 200 0.55 5.03 -13.03
CA LEU A 200 1.99 4.75 -13.12
C LEU A 200 2.35 3.82 -14.28
N ALA A 201 1.44 2.91 -14.65
CA ALA A 201 1.59 2.09 -15.84
C ALA A 201 1.30 2.89 -17.12
N ASP A 202 0.36 3.84 -17.06
CA ASP A 202 -0.05 4.66 -18.21
C ASP A 202 0.97 5.75 -18.55
N ALA A 203 1.54 6.43 -17.56
CA ALA A 203 2.70 7.32 -17.76
C ALA A 203 3.86 6.56 -18.43
N ALA A 204 4.21 5.38 -17.91
CA ALA A 204 5.25 4.54 -18.49
C ALA A 204 4.91 4.04 -19.91
N ARG A 205 3.63 3.87 -20.27
CA ARG A 205 3.19 3.57 -21.65
C ARG A 205 3.38 4.77 -22.57
N VAL A 206 3.17 6.01 -22.10
CA VAL A 206 3.44 7.25 -22.85
C VAL A 206 4.94 7.44 -23.10
N ASP A 207 5.78 7.13 -22.10
CA ASP A 207 7.25 7.03 -22.25
C ASP A 207 7.67 5.89 -23.20
N GLY A 208 6.74 5.01 -23.58
CA GLY A 208 6.96 3.91 -24.52
C GLY A 208 7.60 2.66 -23.90
N ALA A 209 7.51 2.49 -22.58
CA ALA A 209 7.99 1.30 -21.90
C ALA A 209 7.15 0.06 -22.25
N THR A 210 7.82 -1.06 -22.52
CA THR A 210 7.17 -2.35 -22.75
C THR A 210 6.51 -2.89 -21.47
N PRO A 211 5.52 -3.80 -21.57
CA PRO A 211 4.94 -4.47 -20.41
C PRO A 211 5.97 -5.12 -19.46
N TRP A 212 7.07 -5.65 -20.02
CA TRP A 212 8.18 -6.21 -19.23
C TRP A 212 8.97 -5.14 -18.46
N GLN A 213 9.18 -3.96 -19.04
CA GLN A 213 9.80 -2.84 -18.35
C GLN A 213 8.90 -2.30 -17.24
N ILE A 214 7.58 -2.17 -17.47
CA ILE A 214 6.60 -1.74 -16.47
C ILE A 214 6.56 -2.73 -15.30
N TYR A 215 6.51 -4.03 -15.59
CA TYR A 215 6.61 -5.10 -14.59
C TYR A 215 7.89 -4.98 -13.75
N ARG A 216 9.06 -4.96 -14.40
CA ARG A 216 10.37 -5.02 -13.75
C ARG A 216 10.74 -3.76 -12.95
N HIS A 217 10.39 -2.57 -13.43
CA HIS A 217 10.87 -1.31 -12.86
C HIS A 217 9.83 -0.58 -11.99
N ILE A 218 8.53 -0.88 -12.14
CA ILE A 218 7.47 -0.24 -11.34
C ILE A 218 6.82 -1.28 -10.40
N TYR A 219 6.21 -2.33 -10.95
CA TYR A 219 5.38 -3.22 -10.14
C TYR A 219 6.19 -4.12 -9.18
N VAL A 220 7.28 -4.75 -9.64
CA VAL A 220 8.14 -5.58 -8.78
C VAL A 220 8.81 -4.76 -7.66
N PRO A 221 9.39 -3.56 -7.89
CA PRO A 221 10.00 -2.77 -6.82
C PRO A 221 9.00 -2.25 -5.78
N LEU A 222 7.78 -1.87 -6.19
CA LEU A 222 6.72 -1.44 -5.27
C LEU A 222 6.13 -2.62 -4.48
N ALA A 223 6.04 -3.81 -5.06
CA ALA A 223 5.51 -5.01 -4.41
C ALA A 223 6.52 -5.81 -3.57
N LYS A 224 7.73 -5.27 -3.30
CA LYS A 224 8.70 -5.89 -2.38
C LYS A 224 8.08 -6.38 -1.05
N PRO A 225 7.16 -5.66 -0.38
CA PRO A 225 6.52 -6.16 0.84
C PRO A 225 5.66 -7.41 0.60
N ALA A 226 4.84 -7.43 -0.46
CA ALA A 226 3.98 -8.57 -0.78
C ALA A 226 4.77 -9.77 -1.31
N LEU A 227 5.84 -9.53 -2.06
CA LEU A 227 6.81 -10.55 -2.48
C LEU A 227 7.52 -11.16 -1.27
N ALA A 228 7.92 -10.36 -0.26
CA ALA A 228 8.48 -10.88 0.99
C ALA A 228 7.46 -11.73 1.77
N THR A 229 6.19 -11.31 1.85
CA THR A 229 5.11 -12.10 2.46
C THR A 229 4.90 -13.44 1.75
N LEU A 230 4.85 -13.45 0.41
CA LEU A 230 4.76 -14.71 -0.35
C LEU A 230 6.00 -15.57 -0.16
N ALA A 231 7.20 -14.98 -0.15
CA ALA A 231 8.46 -15.69 0.07
C ALA A 231 8.46 -16.43 1.41
N ILE A 232 8.03 -15.77 2.48
CA ILE A 232 7.94 -16.38 3.82
C ILE A 232 6.93 -17.53 3.82
N PHE A 233 5.72 -17.34 3.28
CA PHE A 233 4.71 -18.40 3.25
C PHE A 233 5.14 -19.61 2.40
N THR A 234 5.65 -19.41 1.18
CA THR A 234 6.11 -20.50 0.32
C THR A 234 7.34 -21.20 0.90
N PHE A 235 8.29 -20.47 1.49
CA PHE A 235 9.46 -21.08 2.13
C PHE A 235 9.04 -21.92 3.33
N MET A 236 8.20 -21.38 4.24
CA MET A 236 7.70 -22.13 5.39
C MET A 236 6.86 -23.34 4.99
N TRP A 237 6.10 -23.27 3.89
CA TRP A 237 5.36 -24.43 3.38
C TRP A 237 6.32 -25.55 2.96
N ASN A 238 7.24 -25.27 2.03
CA ASN A 238 8.16 -26.27 1.48
C ASN A 238 9.23 -26.75 2.48
N TRP A 239 9.55 -25.94 3.50
CA TRP A 239 10.47 -26.34 4.58
C TRP A 239 9.83 -27.32 5.57
N ASN A 240 8.55 -27.11 5.92
CA ASN A 240 7.84 -27.93 6.90
C ASN A 240 7.15 -29.15 6.26
N ASP A 241 7.08 -29.24 4.92
CA ASP A 241 6.42 -30.34 4.25
C ASP A 241 7.14 -31.68 4.46
N LEU A 242 6.34 -32.70 4.75
CA LEU A 242 6.71 -34.09 4.94
C LEU A 242 6.05 -34.99 3.89
N LEU A 243 4.89 -34.60 3.34
CA LEU A 243 3.99 -35.52 2.66
C LEU A 243 4.39 -35.76 1.20
N ASP A 244 4.56 -34.72 0.38
CA ASP A 244 5.06 -34.89 -0.99
C ASP A 244 6.51 -35.47 -0.98
N PRO A 245 7.45 -35.02 -0.12
CA PRO A 245 8.75 -35.66 0.06
C PRO A 245 8.68 -37.15 0.36
N LEU A 246 7.77 -37.60 1.24
CA LEU A 246 7.60 -39.01 1.59
C LEU A 246 7.02 -39.85 0.43
N ILE A 247 6.26 -39.25 -0.48
CA ILE A 247 5.62 -39.96 -1.59
C ILE A 247 6.56 -40.09 -2.79
N TYR A 248 7.38 -39.08 -3.08
CA TYR A 248 8.23 -39.06 -4.28
C TYR A 248 9.68 -39.47 -4.04
N LEU A 249 10.24 -39.24 -2.84
CA LEU A 249 11.63 -39.61 -2.53
C LEU A 249 11.73 -41.09 -2.13
N ARG A 250 12.90 -41.70 -2.35
CA ARG A 250 13.13 -43.14 -2.08
C ARG A 250 14.46 -43.47 -1.41
N ASP A 251 15.48 -42.70 -1.73
CA ASP A 251 16.86 -43.00 -1.36
C ASP A 251 17.40 -41.95 -0.38
N LEU A 252 18.17 -42.39 0.62
CA LEU A 252 18.77 -41.52 1.63
C LEU A 252 19.42 -40.23 1.07
N PRO A 253 20.15 -40.25 -0.06
CA PRO A 253 20.74 -39.03 -0.61
C PRO A 253 19.74 -37.95 -1.06
N THR A 254 18.48 -38.31 -1.35
CA THR A 254 17.45 -37.36 -1.82
C THR A 254 16.51 -36.88 -0.71
N TYR A 255 16.56 -37.47 0.49
CA TYR A 255 15.68 -37.13 1.62
C TYR A 255 15.81 -35.68 2.12
N THR A 256 14.66 -35.11 2.52
CA THR A 256 14.53 -33.85 3.29
C THR A 256 14.80 -34.07 4.77
N VAL A 257 15.01 -32.98 5.54
CA VAL A 257 15.10 -33.07 7.01
C VAL A 257 13.81 -33.59 7.64
N THR A 258 12.65 -33.27 7.04
CA THR A 258 11.34 -33.77 7.50
C THR A 258 11.23 -35.29 7.37
N VAL A 259 11.57 -35.87 6.21
CA VAL A 259 11.62 -37.33 6.01
C VAL A 259 12.70 -37.97 6.89
N GLY A 260 13.88 -37.33 6.98
CA GLY A 260 14.99 -37.78 7.82
C GLY A 260 14.69 -37.78 9.33
N LEU A 261 13.74 -36.97 9.79
CA LEU A 261 13.22 -36.96 11.16
C LEU A 261 12.02 -37.91 11.36
N ALA A 262 11.31 -38.30 10.31
CA ALA A 262 10.18 -39.22 10.38
C ALA A 262 10.57 -40.71 10.31
N PHE A 263 11.70 -41.04 9.67
CA PHE A 263 12.19 -42.42 9.51
C PHE A 263 13.20 -43.00 10.56
N PRO A 264 13.75 -42.26 11.55
CA PRO A 264 14.86 -42.74 12.39
C PRO A 264 14.42 -43.45 13.69
N VAL A 265 13.64 -44.53 13.60
CA VAL A 265 13.41 -45.44 14.76
C VAL A 265 13.47 -46.92 14.35
N HIS A 266 12.61 -47.36 13.43
CA HIS A 266 12.27 -48.78 13.35
C HIS A 266 13.36 -49.73 12.82
N ARG A 267 14.31 -49.26 12.00
CA ARG A 267 15.20 -50.16 11.24
C ARG A 267 16.47 -50.63 11.97
N GLN A 268 16.72 -50.15 13.18
CA GLN A 268 17.81 -50.64 14.05
C GLN A 268 17.32 -51.29 15.34
N VAL A 269 16.11 -50.97 15.82
CA VAL A 269 15.57 -51.53 17.08
C VAL A 269 14.94 -52.92 16.90
N ALA A 270 14.50 -53.27 15.68
CA ALA A 270 13.90 -54.58 15.35
C ALA A 270 14.90 -55.77 15.34
N GLY A 271 15.97 -55.69 16.11
CA GLY A 271 17.02 -56.72 16.23
C GLY A 271 17.12 -57.41 17.60
N ASP A 272 16.75 -56.74 18.71
CA ASP A 272 17.05 -57.21 20.08
C ASP A 272 15.83 -57.51 20.97
N ASP A 273 14.67 -56.86 20.77
CA ASP A 273 13.53 -56.95 21.71
C ASP A 273 12.60 -58.14 21.43
N GLY A 274 12.67 -59.19 22.26
CA GLY A 274 11.91 -60.44 22.12
C GLY A 274 10.70 -60.62 23.05
N GLY A 275 9.53 -60.88 22.46
CA GLY A 275 8.27 -61.21 23.18
C GLY A 275 7.47 -59.98 23.65
N SER A 276 6.14 -60.02 23.80
CA SER A 276 5.15 -61.07 23.51
C SER A 276 3.76 -60.41 23.22
N PRO A 277 2.71 -61.14 22.79
CA PRO A 277 1.52 -60.54 22.17
C PRO A 277 0.57 -59.84 23.16
N GLY A 278 -0.22 -58.88 22.65
CA GLY A 278 -1.19 -58.09 23.43
C GLY A 278 -2.65 -58.52 23.28
N GLU A 279 -3.55 -57.82 23.99
CA GLU A 279 -5.01 -58.04 23.98
C GLU A 279 -5.80 -56.78 23.54
N PRO A 280 -7.01 -56.94 22.95
CA PRO A 280 -7.88 -55.83 22.51
C PRO A 280 -9.15 -55.65 23.38
N ARG A 281 -9.98 -54.64 23.00
CA ARG A 281 -11.37 -54.32 23.43
C ARG A 281 -11.54 -53.29 24.57
N ALA A 282 -12.65 -52.53 24.66
CA ALA A 282 -13.66 -52.10 23.66
C ALA A 282 -14.61 -51.01 24.25
N ASP A 283 -15.62 -50.64 23.46
CA ASP A 283 -16.97 -50.17 23.86
C ASP A 283 -17.17 -48.76 24.47
N ASP A 284 -17.54 -47.83 23.58
CA ASP A 284 -18.90 -47.29 23.45
C ASP A 284 -19.75 -47.01 24.72
N HIS A 285 -20.18 -45.74 24.91
CA HIS A 285 -21.61 -45.35 24.89
C HIS A 285 -21.86 -43.83 25.13
N PRO A 286 -23.07 -43.28 24.83
CA PRO A 286 -23.19 -41.87 24.44
C PRO A 286 -24.30 -41.03 25.14
N VAL A 287 -24.40 -39.75 24.72
CA VAL A 287 -25.57 -38.84 24.84
C VAL A 287 -26.07 -38.43 26.24
N ARG A 288 -26.08 -37.10 26.49
CA ARG A 288 -27.31 -36.36 26.89
C ARG A 288 -27.26 -34.87 26.54
N ARG A 289 -28.42 -34.21 26.54
CA ARG A 289 -28.65 -32.84 25.99
C ARG A 289 -29.39 -31.94 26.99
N ARG A 290 -29.06 -30.63 26.97
CA ARG A 290 -29.94 -29.47 27.27
C ARG A 290 -30.45 -29.36 28.74
N PRO A 291 -31.12 -28.26 29.15
CA PRO A 291 -31.57 -27.06 28.40
C PRO A 291 -30.98 -25.73 28.90
N ALA A 292 -31.56 -24.60 28.45
CA ALA A 292 -31.08 -23.23 28.65
C ALA A 292 -32.13 -22.30 29.30
N ALA A 293 -31.67 -21.21 29.90
CA ALA A 293 -32.35 -19.91 30.01
C ALA A 293 -31.28 -18.81 30.20
N VAL A 294 -31.21 -17.64 29.54
CA VAL A 294 -32.18 -16.72 28.87
C VAL A 294 -32.77 -15.64 29.80
N ARG A 295 -32.11 -14.47 29.84
CA ARG A 295 -32.61 -13.07 29.62
C ARG A 295 -31.42 -12.08 29.83
N ALA A 296 -31.17 -11.03 29.03
CA ALA A 296 -31.99 -9.90 28.51
C ALA A 296 -32.29 -8.86 29.61
N ARG A 297 -32.18 -7.52 29.44
CA ARG A 297 -31.88 -6.56 28.33
C ARG A 297 -30.93 -5.44 28.89
N HIS A 298 -30.44 -4.39 28.22
CA HIS A 298 -30.94 -3.41 27.22
C HIS A 298 -29.78 -2.86 26.36
N HIS A 299 -29.98 -2.40 25.10
CA HIS A 299 -30.35 -1.02 24.67
C HIS A 299 -29.69 0.12 25.49
N ALA A 300 -29.16 1.21 24.91
CA ALA A 300 -29.15 1.73 23.52
C ALA A 300 -27.68 2.11 23.15
N ASP A 301 -27.17 1.96 21.92
CA ASP A 301 -27.56 2.60 20.65
C ASP A 301 -27.43 4.14 20.65
N ARG A 302 -26.32 4.65 20.07
CA ARG A 302 -26.30 5.69 19.01
C ARG A 302 -24.91 6.13 18.52
N HIS A 303 -24.74 6.08 17.20
CA HIS A 303 -24.19 7.08 16.28
C HIS A 303 -23.05 8.06 16.70
N GLN A 304 -21.94 7.94 15.93
CA GLN A 304 -21.23 8.99 15.18
C GLN A 304 -20.66 10.26 15.86
N GLY A 305 -19.39 10.55 15.54
CA GLY A 305 -19.03 11.84 14.93
C GLY A 305 -18.28 12.87 15.77
N VAL A 306 -16.94 12.84 15.72
CA VAL A 306 -16.02 13.97 16.02
C VAL A 306 -14.84 13.83 15.05
N THR A 307 -14.52 14.71 14.09
CA THR A 307 -14.40 16.19 14.03
C THR A 307 -13.25 16.79 14.86
N ASP A 308 -12.03 16.38 14.50
CA ASP A 308 -10.84 17.21 14.17
C ASP A 308 -10.44 18.47 14.99
N ARG A 309 -9.13 18.81 14.88
CA ARG A 309 -8.45 20.09 15.21
C ARG A 309 -8.10 20.36 16.69
N GLY A 310 -7.73 21.62 16.99
CA GLY A 310 -7.30 22.10 18.32
C GLY A 310 -5.80 22.40 18.49
N ALA A 311 -5.04 22.64 17.42
CA ALA A 311 -3.60 22.96 17.51
C ALA A 311 -3.35 24.48 17.72
N PRO A 312 -2.56 24.90 18.74
CA PRO A 312 -2.27 26.32 19.00
C PRO A 312 -1.19 26.91 18.07
N ALA A 313 -1.25 28.23 17.89
CA ALA A 313 -0.53 28.98 16.84
C ALA A 313 1.00 29.00 16.95
N ALA A 314 1.64 29.15 15.79
CA ALA A 314 3.09 29.37 15.66
C ALA A 314 3.52 30.74 16.22
N SER A 315 4.73 30.79 16.76
CA SER A 315 5.41 32.04 17.11
C SER A 315 5.94 32.72 15.85
N ARG A 316 5.50 33.96 15.58
CA ARG A 316 6.19 34.84 14.62
C ARG A 316 7.64 35.04 15.07
N GLY A 317 8.58 34.83 14.16
CA GLY A 317 10.01 34.91 14.41
C GLY A 317 10.74 35.18 13.11
N ASP A 318 10.96 36.46 12.82
CA ASP A 318 11.22 36.96 11.46
C ASP A 318 12.63 36.66 10.90
N SER A 319 13.40 35.78 11.54
CA SER A 319 14.74 35.38 11.10
C SER A 319 15.09 33.93 11.49
N LEU A 320 14.86 33.00 10.57
CA LEU A 320 15.60 31.73 10.54
C LEU A 320 16.99 32.00 9.94
N LEU A 321 18.05 31.65 10.65
CA LEU A 321 19.41 31.77 10.14
C LEU A 321 19.73 30.59 9.21
N LEU A 322 20.40 30.84 8.08
CA LEU A 322 20.76 29.80 7.11
C LEU A 322 21.52 28.61 7.73
N ARG A 323 22.39 28.86 8.72
CA ARG A 323 23.12 27.81 9.47
C ARG A 323 22.20 26.84 10.23
N ASP A 324 21.00 27.31 10.60
CA ASP A 324 20.00 26.62 11.41
C ASP A 324 18.88 25.98 10.56
N TYR A 325 18.77 26.36 9.28
CA TYR A 325 17.86 25.75 8.30
C TYR A 325 18.24 24.28 8.02
N ARG A 326 17.27 23.37 8.15
CA ARG A 326 17.44 21.91 8.02
C ARG A 326 16.21 21.30 7.33
N PRO A 327 15.90 21.70 6.08
CA PRO A 327 14.67 21.31 5.41
C PRO A 327 14.56 19.79 5.25
N ARG A 328 13.34 19.27 5.33
CA ARG A 328 13.02 17.86 5.08
C ARG A 328 12.31 17.73 3.75
N THR A 329 13.01 17.18 2.76
CA THR A 329 12.46 16.94 1.42
C THR A 329 11.19 16.10 1.47
N MET A 330 10.05 16.69 1.11
CA MET A 330 8.75 16.02 1.07
C MET A 330 8.49 15.42 -0.32
N LEU A 331 8.98 16.07 -1.39
CA LEU A 331 8.93 15.53 -2.75
C LEU A 331 10.08 14.53 -3.00
N ARG A 332 9.78 13.23 -2.92
CA ARG A 332 10.72 12.16 -3.30
C ARG A 332 10.29 11.47 -4.59
N THR A 333 10.73 12.03 -5.71
CA THR A 333 10.57 11.45 -7.05
C THR A 333 11.93 11.13 -7.67
N THR A 334 11.98 10.10 -8.52
CA THR A 334 13.11 9.94 -9.45
C THR A 334 12.90 10.91 -10.60
N TYR A 335 13.86 11.79 -10.87
CA TYR A 335 13.79 12.69 -12.01
C TYR A 335 14.20 11.97 -13.29
N HIS A 336 13.46 12.23 -14.38
CA HIS A 336 13.69 11.67 -15.70
C HIS A 336 13.54 12.78 -16.74
N GLU A 337 14.61 13.06 -17.49
CA GLU A 337 14.60 14.11 -18.51
C GLU A 337 14.02 13.58 -19.83
N VAL A 338 12.76 13.93 -20.11
CA VAL A 338 12.08 13.62 -21.37
C VAL A 338 11.97 14.89 -22.21
N PHE A 339 13.01 15.20 -22.98
CA PHE A 339 13.10 16.42 -23.80
C PHE A 339 12.12 16.44 -24.99
N ARG A 340 11.55 15.29 -25.37
CA ARG A 340 10.52 15.15 -26.39
C ARG A 340 9.72 13.87 -26.13
N PRO A 341 8.38 13.89 -26.15
CA PRO A 341 7.57 12.70 -25.94
C PRO A 341 7.65 11.78 -27.17
N ARG A 342 7.48 10.47 -26.96
CA ARG A 342 7.52 9.46 -28.04
C ARG A 342 6.31 9.54 -28.98
N PHE A 343 5.20 10.06 -28.48
CA PHE A 343 3.94 10.28 -29.19
C PHE A 343 3.53 11.74 -28.98
N PRO A 344 2.71 12.34 -29.87
CA PRO A 344 2.24 13.71 -29.68
C PRO A 344 1.47 13.85 -28.35
N ALA A 345 1.94 14.73 -27.47
CA ALA A 345 1.35 14.92 -26.14
C ALA A 345 0.27 16.01 -26.14
N ILE A 346 -0.64 15.97 -25.16
CA ILE A 346 -1.50 17.12 -24.82
C ILE A 346 -1.11 17.58 -23.42
N ASP A 347 -0.77 18.86 -23.26
CA ASP A 347 -0.48 19.43 -21.94
C ASP A 347 -1.76 19.99 -21.32
N ALA A 348 -2.25 19.31 -20.28
CA ALA A 348 -3.54 19.59 -19.66
C ALA A 348 -3.53 20.75 -18.64
N HIS A 349 -2.38 21.42 -18.40
CA HIS A 349 -2.31 22.52 -17.42
C HIS A 349 -1.34 23.63 -17.86
N ASN A 350 -1.85 24.59 -18.64
CA ASN A 350 -1.17 25.86 -18.93
C ASN A 350 -1.89 27.08 -18.35
N HIS A 351 -1.16 28.19 -18.28
CA HIS A 351 -1.59 29.51 -17.83
C HIS A 351 -0.98 30.56 -18.76
N LEU A 352 -1.73 30.99 -19.79
CA LEU A 352 -1.27 31.84 -20.88
C LEU A 352 -1.64 33.34 -20.74
N GLY A 353 -2.61 33.65 -19.87
CA GLY A 353 -3.25 34.96 -19.77
C GLY A 353 -2.48 36.00 -18.96
N LEU A 354 -3.19 36.86 -18.23
CA LEU A 354 -2.64 37.95 -17.41
C LEU A 354 -2.68 37.69 -15.89
N SER A 355 -2.75 36.44 -15.45
CA SER A 355 -2.72 36.10 -14.02
C SER A 355 -1.32 36.26 -13.41
N ALA A 356 -1.24 36.36 -12.08
CA ALA A 356 0.04 36.39 -11.35
C ALA A 356 0.86 35.09 -11.47
N PHE A 357 0.29 34.03 -12.06
CA PHE A 357 0.95 32.75 -12.33
C PHE A 357 1.23 32.51 -13.82
N SER A 358 0.73 33.39 -14.70
CA SER A 358 0.87 33.25 -16.15
C SER A 358 2.31 33.54 -16.56
N GLY A 359 2.84 32.72 -17.47
CA GLY A 359 4.23 32.85 -17.92
C GLY A 359 4.47 34.11 -18.77
N PRO A 360 5.68 34.26 -19.38
CA PRO A 360 5.98 35.36 -20.30
C PRO A 360 5.04 35.42 -21.52
N TRP A 361 4.25 34.37 -21.77
CA TRP A 361 3.20 34.29 -22.79
C TRP A 361 2.17 35.42 -22.72
N ALA A 362 1.92 35.98 -21.52
CA ALA A 362 1.08 37.16 -21.32
C ALA A 362 1.37 38.32 -22.29
N ASN A 363 2.63 38.48 -22.71
CA ASN A 363 3.11 39.56 -23.59
C ASN A 363 3.68 39.06 -24.94
N ARG A 364 3.47 37.79 -25.31
CA ARG A 364 4.00 37.18 -26.55
C ARG A 364 2.91 36.90 -27.59
N PRO A 365 3.27 36.85 -28.89
CA PRO A 365 2.35 36.51 -29.98
C PRO A 365 2.01 35.01 -30.00
N PRO A 366 0.76 34.60 -30.34
CA PRO A 366 0.36 33.19 -30.38
C PRO A 366 1.17 32.32 -31.36
N GLU A 367 1.62 32.87 -32.48
CA GLU A 367 2.39 32.14 -33.50
C GLU A 367 3.69 31.56 -32.94
N GLU A 368 4.31 32.26 -31.98
CA GLU A 368 5.53 31.82 -31.30
C GLU A 368 5.26 30.64 -30.35
N LEU A 369 4.07 30.57 -29.74
CA LEU A 369 3.64 29.43 -28.94
C LEU A 369 3.45 28.19 -29.82
N GLY A 370 2.82 28.33 -31.00
CA GLY A 370 2.67 27.24 -31.97
C GLY A 370 4.02 26.58 -32.33
N GLY A 371 5.04 27.39 -32.61
CA GLY A 371 6.39 26.90 -32.89
C GLY A 371 7.06 26.17 -31.71
N VAL A 372 6.85 26.65 -30.48
CA VAL A 372 7.33 25.96 -29.27
C VAL A 372 6.64 24.61 -29.07
N LEU A 373 5.33 24.52 -29.29
CA LEU A 373 4.59 23.25 -29.21
C LEU A 373 5.10 22.23 -30.24
N ASP A 374 5.36 22.65 -31.48
CA ASP A 374 5.92 21.79 -32.53
C ASP A 374 7.33 21.31 -32.20
N GLN A 375 8.19 22.18 -31.64
CA GLN A 375 9.52 21.81 -31.18
C GLN A 375 9.48 20.79 -30.03
N ALA A 376 8.57 20.99 -29.07
CA ALA A 376 8.38 20.12 -27.92
C ALA A 376 7.66 18.80 -28.25
N GLY A 377 7.02 18.67 -29.42
CA GLY A 377 6.21 17.50 -29.77
C GLY A 377 4.82 17.48 -29.09
N VAL A 378 4.29 18.64 -28.73
CA VAL A 378 2.99 18.81 -28.08
C VAL A 378 1.93 19.12 -29.16
N ALA A 379 0.95 18.23 -29.28
CA ALA A 379 -0.16 18.38 -30.22
C ALA A 379 -1.07 19.56 -29.85
N GLY A 380 -1.30 19.79 -28.56
CA GLY A 380 -2.06 20.93 -28.07
C GLY A 380 -2.00 21.07 -26.56
N ILE A 381 -2.56 22.17 -26.05
CA ILE A 381 -2.53 22.54 -24.64
C ILE A 381 -3.89 23.00 -24.16
N VAL A 382 -4.14 22.86 -22.86
CA VAL A 382 -5.30 23.41 -22.17
C VAL A 382 -4.87 24.66 -21.40
N ASP A 383 -5.42 25.81 -21.78
CA ASP A 383 -5.25 27.06 -21.03
C ASP A 383 -6.34 27.22 -19.97
N LEU A 384 -5.91 27.54 -18.75
CA LEU A 384 -6.76 27.60 -17.56
C LEU A 384 -6.99 29.03 -17.06
N ASP A 385 -6.51 30.04 -17.77
CA ASP A 385 -6.65 31.46 -17.43
C ASP A 385 -7.93 32.13 -17.98
N GLY A 386 -8.72 31.44 -18.81
CA GLY A 386 -9.84 32.04 -19.55
C GLY A 386 -10.87 32.82 -18.71
N GLY A 387 -11.13 32.43 -17.46
CA GLY A 387 -12.02 33.21 -16.60
C GLY A 387 -13.46 33.31 -17.13
N HIS A 388 -14.13 34.45 -16.95
CA HIS A 388 -15.57 34.60 -17.28
C HIS A 388 -15.87 35.89 -18.06
N GLY A 389 -17.07 35.94 -18.66
CA GLY A 389 -17.58 37.12 -19.37
C GLY A 389 -16.65 37.62 -20.48
N ASP A 390 -16.39 38.93 -20.51
CA ASP A 390 -15.51 39.56 -21.50
C ASP A 390 -14.02 39.26 -21.29
N GLY A 391 -13.61 38.67 -20.16
CA GLY A 391 -12.27 38.10 -19.99
C GLY A 391 -12.11 36.85 -20.85
N LEU A 392 -13.08 35.94 -20.76
CA LEU A 392 -13.11 34.69 -21.51
C LEU A 392 -13.14 34.89 -23.02
N ARG A 393 -13.92 35.88 -23.50
CA ARG A 393 -13.94 36.26 -24.91
C ARG A 393 -12.54 36.67 -25.41
N LYS A 394 -11.80 37.46 -24.62
CA LYS A 394 -10.46 37.93 -24.99
C LYS A 394 -9.43 36.81 -25.06
N GLU A 395 -9.42 35.87 -24.11
CA GLU A 395 -8.46 34.74 -24.16
C GLU A 395 -8.85 33.71 -25.23
N LEU A 396 -10.15 33.51 -25.51
CA LEU A 396 -10.63 32.73 -26.66
C LEU A 396 -10.16 33.34 -27.99
N ASP A 397 -10.41 34.64 -28.20
CA ASP A 397 -9.97 35.36 -29.39
C ASP A 397 -8.43 35.38 -29.53
N ARG A 398 -7.71 35.49 -28.41
CA ARG A 398 -6.24 35.52 -28.39
C ARG A 398 -5.60 34.18 -28.72
N TRP A 399 -6.07 33.08 -28.12
CA TRP A 399 -5.36 31.79 -28.20
C TRP A 399 -6.11 30.76 -29.03
N GLN A 400 -7.41 30.54 -28.76
CA GLN A 400 -8.17 29.47 -29.41
C GLN A 400 -8.53 29.82 -30.86
N SER A 401 -8.84 31.09 -31.14
CA SER A 401 -9.06 31.60 -32.51
C SER A 401 -7.77 31.76 -33.31
N ALA A 402 -6.64 32.07 -32.66
CA ALA A 402 -5.34 32.21 -33.33
C ALA A 402 -4.63 30.87 -33.59
N LEU A 403 -4.81 29.89 -32.70
CA LEU A 403 -4.21 28.55 -32.79
C LEU A 403 -5.31 27.45 -32.73
N PRO A 404 -6.24 27.42 -33.69
CA PRO A 404 -7.40 26.52 -33.67
C PRO A 404 -6.97 25.05 -33.64
N GLY A 405 -7.51 24.30 -32.68
CA GLY A 405 -7.17 22.89 -32.44
C GLY A 405 -5.82 22.65 -31.77
N ARG A 406 -5.02 23.70 -31.49
CA ARG A 406 -3.78 23.60 -30.67
C ARG A 406 -3.99 24.13 -29.25
N VAL A 407 -4.87 25.11 -29.03
CA VAL A 407 -5.22 25.60 -27.68
C VAL A 407 -6.69 25.32 -27.37
N ALA A 408 -6.93 24.87 -26.14
CA ALA A 408 -8.25 24.61 -25.56
C ALA A 408 -8.43 25.51 -24.32
N VAL A 409 -9.21 26.58 -24.43
CA VAL A 409 -9.43 27.53 -23.32
C VAL A 409 -10.56 27.04 -22.42
N PHE A 410 -10.28 26.94 -21.11
CA PHE A 410 -11.29 26.64 -20.09
C PHE A 410 -11.84 27.95 -19.49
N GLY A 411 -13.16 28.03 -19.38
CA GLY A 411 -13.83 29.09 -18.62
C GLY A 411 -13.59 28.93 -17.12
N GLY A 412 -13.85 29.97 -16.35
CA GLY A 412 -13.75 30.01 -14.89
C GLY A 412 -15.05 30.45 -14.23
N LEU A 413 -15.04 30.50 -12.90
CA LEU A 413 -16.16 30.99 -12.10
C LEU A 413 -15.93 32.44 -11.69
N ASP A 414 -17.01 33.21 -11.57
CA ASP A 414 -17.00 34.56 -10.99
C ASP A 414 -16.88 34.45 -9.46
N TYR A 415 -15.67 34.66 -8.94
CA TYR A 415 -15.39 34.67 -7.50
C TYR A 415 -15.65 36.04 -6.84
N ASP A 416 -15.72 37.12 -7.61
CA ASP A 416 -15.88 38.48 -7.08
C ASP A 416 -17.35 38.72 -6.69
N SER A 417 -18.29 38.32 -7.55
CA SER A 417 -19.73 38.32 -7.25
C SER A 417 -20.14 37.23 -6.26
N TRP A 418 -19.29 36.23 -5.99
CA TRP A 418 -19.62 35.02 -5.24
C TRP A 418 -20.09 35.29 -3.81
N ALA A 419 -19.40 36.19 -3.09
CA ALA A 419 -19.72 36.51 -1.71
C ALA A 419 -21.01 37.33 -1.53
N ALA A 420 -21.60 37.81 -2.63
CA ALA A 420 -22.82 38.63 -2.63
C ALA A 420 -24.12 37.83 -2.80
N ASP A 421 -24.07 36.52 -3.07
CA ASP A 421 -25.25 35.72 -3.41
C ASP A 421 -25.32 34.37 -2.67
N VAL A 422 -26.54 33.92 -2.38
CA VAL A 422 -26.82 32.61 -1.81
C VAL A 422 -26.88 31.52 -2.89
N ASP A 423 -27.22 31.88 -4.13
CA ASP A 423 -27.46 30.98 -5.26
C ASP A 423 -26.26 30.92 -6.22
N PHE A 424 -25.04 31.06 -5.69
CA PHE A 424 -23.79 31.17 -6.47
C PHE A 424 -23.58 30.02 -7.47
N GLY A 425 -23.99 28.78 -7.17
CA GLY A 425 -23.83 27.65 -8.10
C GLY A 425 -24.84 27.66 -9.25
N SER A 426 -26.05 28.20 -9.04
CA SER A 426 -27.02 28.46 -10.12
C SER A 426 -26.51 29.52 -11.10
N ARG A 427 -25.83 30.56 -10.59
CA ARG A 427 -25.16 31.56 -11.45
C ARG A 427 -23.90 31.01 -12.11
N GLY A 428 -23.12 30.18 -11.41
CA GLY A 428 -22.00 29.44 -12.00
C GLY A 428 -22.46 28.55 -13.16
N ALA A 429 -23.61 27.89 -13.01
CA ALA A 429 -24.26 27.11 -14.06
C ALA A 429 -24.74 27.96 -15.26
N ALA A 430 -25.18 29.20 -15.04
CA ALA A 430 -25.50 30.14 -16.10
C ALA A 430 -24.21 30.61 -16.83
N GLY A 431 -23.21 31.08 -16.09
CA GLY A 431 -21.92 31.52 -16.64
C GLY A 431 -21.15 30.41 -17.37
N LEU A 432 -21.31 29.13 -16.95
CA LEU A 432 -20.78 27.98 -17.67
C LEU A 432 -21.48 27.77 -19.02
N ARG A 433 -22.81 27.89 -19.08
CA ARG A 433 -23.56 27.83 -20.36
C ARG A 433 -23.14 28.98 -21.28
N GLU A 434 -23.00 30.19 -20.76
CA GLU A 434 -22.53 31.36 -21.53
C GLU A 434 -21.09 31.17 -22.03
N GLY A 435 -20.18 30.66 -21.18
CA GLY A 435 -18.78 30.42 -21.55
C GLY A 435 -18.62 29.33 -22.60
N VAL A 436 -19.36 28.22 -22.48
CA VAL A 436 -19.36 27.16 -23.50
C VAL A 436 -20.01 27.64 -24.80
N ALA A 437 -21.09 28.44 -24.73
CA ALA A 437 -21.68 29.07 -25.91
C ALA A 437 -20.77 30.11 -26.58
N ALA A 438 -19.84 30.72 -25.84
CA ALA A 438 -18.79 31.58 -26.38
C ALA A 438 -17.60 30.80 -26.98
N GLY A 439 -17.47 29.50 -26.70
CA GLY A 439 -16.44 28.61 -27.25
C GLY A 439 -15.50 27.96 -26.24
N ALA A 440 -15.69 28.16 -24.93
CA ALA A 440 -14.88 27.48 -23.91
C ALA A 440 -15.14 25.97 -23.92
N VAL A 441 -14.08 25.17 -23.79
CA VAL A 441 -14.13 23.71 -23.92
C VAL A 441 -13.94 22.96 -22.59
N GLY A 442 -14.09 23.67 -21.47
CA GLY A 442 -13.98 23.13 -20.12
C GLY A 442 -14.13 24.19 -19.04
N LEU A 443 -14.08 23.77 -17.77
CA LEU A 443 -14.20 24.63 -16.60
C LEU A 443 -12.99 24.50 -15.66
N LYS A 444 -12.30 25.60 -15.39
CA LYS A 444 -11.29 25.74 -14.33
C LYS A 444 -11.92 26.21 -13.03
N VAL A 445 -11.78 25.41 -11.99
CA VAL A 445 -12.09 25.81 -10.61
C VAL A 445 -10.77 26.09 -9.88
N TRP A 446 -10.66 27.30 -9.34
CA TRP A 446 -9.44 27.80 -8.70
C TRP A 446 -9.43 27.44 -7.20
N LYS A 447 -8.24 27.43 -6.60
CA LYS A 447 -8.03 27.16 -5.15
C LYS A 447 -8.80 28.09 -4.21
N LEU A 448 -9.42 29.14 -4.74
CA LEU A 448 -10.33 30.00 -3.99
C LEU A 448 -11.47 29.17 -3.39
N LEU A 449 -12.06 28.23 -4.14
CA LEU A 449 -13.06 27.31 -3.58
C LEU A 449 -12.40 26.39 -2.55
N GLY A 450 -13.00 26.23 -1.37
CA GLY A 450 -12.44 25.44 -0.27
C GLY A 450 -11.37 26.13 0.59
N LEU A 451 -10.63 27.14 0.10
CA LEU A 451 -9.61 27.86 0.91
C LEU A 451 -9.96 29.33 1.22
N ARG A 452 -10.62 30.06 0.32
CA ARG A 452 -10.85 31.52 0.46
C ARG A 452 -12.29 31.98 0.18
N ALA A 453 -13.01 31.33 -0.73
CA ALA A 453 -14.37 31.70 -1.15
C ALA A 453 -15.36 31.57 0.01
N ARG A 454 -16.24 32.57 0.17
CA ARG A 454 -17.19 32.65 1.29
C ARG A 454 -18.61 32.90 0.82
N ASP A 455 -19.57 32.40 1.57
CA ASP A 455 -20.99 32.72 1.38
C ASP A 455 -21.33 34.13 1.94
N PRO A 456 -22.53 34.67 1.67
CA PRO A 456 -22.97 35.98 2.19
C PRO A 456 -23.08 36.07 3.72
N ARG A 457 -22.83 34.98 4.44
CA ARG A 457 -22.76 34.93 5.91
C ARG A 457 -21.30 34.88 6.40
N GLY A 458 -20.33 35.10 5.50
CA GLY A 458 -18.89 35.08 5.77
C GLY A 458 -18.30 33.68 5.97
N ARG A 459 -19.08 32.61 5.78
CA ARG A 459 -18.65 31.23 6.03
C ARG A 459 -17.90 30.70 4.81
N LEU A 460 -16.80 30.00 5.04
CA LEU A 460 -16.02 29.34 3.97
C LEU A 460 -16.92 28.35 3.22
N VAL A 461 -16.92 28.42 1.89
CA VAL A 461 -17.65 27.46 1.03
C VAL A 461 -16.76 26.25 0.78
N PRO A 462 -17.12 25.05 1.25
CA PRO A 462 -16.35 23.84 0.99
C PRO A 462 -16.56 23.36 -0.46
N VAL A 463 -15.69 22.45 -0.93
CA VAL A 463 -15.73 21.94 -2.31
C VAL A 463 -16.94 21.02 -2.59
N ASP A 464 -17.56 20.50 -1.54
CA ASP A 464 -18.74 19.62 -1.54
C ASP A 464 -20.04 20.34 -1.07
N ASP A 465 -20.08 21.68 -1.15
CA ASP A 465 -21.31 22.44 -0.87
C ASP A 465 -22.39 22.14 -1.92
N ALA A 466 -23.48 21.50 -1.52
CA ALA A 466 -24.58 21.09 -2.42
C ALA A 466 -25.23 22.24 -3.22
N ARG A 467 -24.97 23.51 -2.88
CA ARG A 467 -25.35 24.65 -3.72
C ARG A 467 -24.58 24.69 -5.05
N LEU A 468 -23.51 23.91 -5.20
CA LEU A 468 -22.74 23.71 -6.42
C LEU A 468 -23.33 22.65 -7.35
N ASP A 469 -24.28 21.82 -6.89
CA ASP A 469 -24.88 20.75 -7.69
C ASP A 469 -25.44 21.20 -9.06
N PRO A 470 -26.05 22.41 -9.21
CA PRO A 470 -26.46 22.93 -10.51
C PRO A 470 -25.29 23.14 -11.49
N LEU A 471 -24.11 23.55 -11.00
CA LEU A 471 -22.90 23.73 -11.80
C LEU A 471 -22.36 22.38 -12.29
N TRP A 472 -22.33 21.38 -11.41
CA TRP A 472 -21.86 20.04 -11.74
C TRP A 472 -22.81 19.31 -12.70
N SER A 473 -24.13 19.42 -12.47
CA SER A 473 -25.15 18.93 -13.41
C SER A 473 -24.98 19.59 -14.79
N THR A 474 -24.79 20.91 -14.83
CA THR A 474 -24.60 21.66 -16.08
C THR A 474 -23.33 21.25 -16.82
N ALA A 475 -22.21 21.01 -16.12
CA ALA A 475 -20.99 20.51 -16.76
C ALA A 475 -21.22 19.12 -17.41
N GLY A 476 -21.99 18.25 -16.74
CA GLY A 476 -22.41 16.96 -17.28
C GLY A 476 -23.37 17.08 -18.47
N GLU A 477 -24.35 17.98 -18.42
CA GLU A 477 -25.29 18.27 -19.53
C GLU A 477 -24.55 18.77 -20.79
N LEU A 478 -23.56 19.65 -20.61
CA LEU A 478 -22.76 20.21 -21.70
C LEU A 478 -21.64 19.26 -22.17
N GLY A 479 -21.39 18.17 -21.45
CA GLY A 479 -20.33 17.20 -21.75
C GLY A 479 -18.91 17.74 -21.59
N VAL A 480 -18.71 18.81 -20.79
CA VAL A 480 -17.42 19.51 -20.68
C VAL A 480 -16.61 19.07 -19.45
N PRO A 481 -15.27 18.91 -19.60
CA PRO A 481 -14.38 18.57 -18.49
C PRO A 481 -14.29 19.70 -17.43
N VAL A 482 -14.09 19.29 -16.17
CA VAL A 482 -13.89 20.21 -15.04
C VAL A 482 -12.54 19.94 -14.38
N THR A 483 -11.66 20.94 -14.38
CA THR A 483 -10.33 20.91 -13.75
C THR A 483 -10.37 21.68 -12.44
N ILE A 484 -10.42 20.98 -11.30
CA ILE A 484 -10.48 21.59 -9.96
C ILE A 484 -9.10 21.59 -9.31
N HIS A 485 -8.62 22.77 -8.88
CA HIS A 485 -7.34 22.88 -8.18
C HIS A 485 -7.54 22.64 -6.67
N VAL A 486 -7.38 21.40 -6.22
CA VAL A 486 -7.78 20.93 -4.86
C VAL A 486 -6.66 20.85 -3.81
N ALA A 487 -5.40 21.15 -4.16
CA ALA A 487 -4.26 20.87 -3.28
C ALA A 487 -3.12 21.91 -3.39
N ASP A 488 -2.26 21.91 -2.36
CA ASP A 488 -1.02 22.68 -2.24
C ASP A 488 0.12 21.76 -1.75
N PRO A 489 1.40 22.18 -1.86
CA PRO A 489 2.53 21.43 -1.32
C PRO A 489 2.31 21.09 0.17
N ILE A 490 2.65 19.87 0.60
CA ILE A 490 2.44 19.41 1.99
C ILE A 490 3.07 20.38 3.00
N ALA A 491 4.23 20.95 2.65
CA ALA A 491 4.94 21.98 3.40
C ALA A 491 4.09 23.22 3.77
N PHE A 492 3.10 23.60 2.96
CA PHE A 492 2.21 24.75 3.24
C PHE A 492 1.24 24.46 4.41
N PHE A 493 1.03 23.18 4.75
CA PHE A 493 0.18 22.71 5.85
C PHE A 493 0.97 22.28 7.09
N GLU A 494 2.30 22.38 7.08
CA GLU A 494 3.19 22.05 8.20
C GLU A 494 3.63 23.32 8.95
N PRO A 495 4.18 23.24 10.18
CA PRO A 495 4.75 24.39 10.88
C PRO A 495 5.76 25.16 10.04
N LEU A 496 5.77 26.49 10.12
CA LEU A 496 6.78 27.35 9.49
C LEU A 496 8.06 27.37 10.33
N ASP A 497 8.70 26.21 10.48
CA ASP A 497 9.91 26.00 11.25
C ASP A 497 11.13 25.63 10.38
N ARG A 498 12.28 25.39 11.01
CA ARG A 498 13.54 25.09 10.31
C ARG A 498 13.55 23.81 9.46
N PHE A 499 12.55 22.94 9.59
CA PHE A 499 12.40 21.70 8.83
C PHE A 499 11.49 21.86 7.62
N ASN A 500 10.75 22.97 7.51
CA ASN A 500 9.84 23.25 6.40
C ASN A 500 10.64 23.57 5.12
N GLU A 501 10.51 22.76 4.07
CA GLU A 501 11.26 22.94 2.82
C GLU A 501 10.86 24.20 2.01
N ARG A 502 9.75 24.86 2.37
CA ARG A 502 9.24 26.08 1.73
C ARG A 502 9.30 27.31 2.66
N TRP A 503 10.21 27.31 3.65
CA TRP A 503 10.25 28.36 4.68
C TRP A 503 10.37 29.79 4.13
N GLU A 504 11.22 30.01 3.12
CA GLU A 504 11.42 31.35 2.52
C GLU A 504 10.21 31.79 1.68
N GLU A 505 9.68 30.89 0.84
CA GLU A 505 8.48 31.10 0.02
C GLU A 505 7.24 31.44 0.87
N LEU A 506 7.04 30.72 1.99
CA LEU A 506 5.94 30.93 2.93
C LEU A 506 6.15 32.14 3.86
N ARG A 507 7.39 32.59 4.07
CA ARG A 507 7.67 33.87 4.75
C ARG A 507 7.24 35.04 3.87
N GLU A 508 7.56 34.99 2.58
CA GLU A 508 7.25 36.05 1.62
C GLU A 508 5.77 36.04 1.22
N ASN A 509 5.16 34.86 1.12
CA ASN A 509 3.74 34.66 0.80
C ASN A 509 2.99 34.11 2.03
N SER A 510 2.95 34.90 3.10
CA SER A 510 2.39 34.46 4.40
C SER A 510 0.90 34.07 4.37
N ASP A 511 0.16 34.44 3.33
CA ASP A 511 -1.23 34.04 3.08
C ASP A 511 -1.36 32.64 2.43
N TRP A 512 -0.26 32.02 2.03
CA TRP A 512 -0.18 30.63 1.54
C TRP A 512 0.10 29.64 2.68
N HIS A 513 0.34 30.12 3.90
CA HIS A 513 0.62 29.26 5.06
C HIS A 513 -0.67 28.87 5.79
N PHE A 514 -1.00 27.57 5.80
CA PHE A 514 -2.26 27.03 6.29
C PHE A 514 -2.18 26.37 7.68
N TRP A 515 -1.10 26.61 8.44
CA TRP A 515 -0.90 26.03 9.78
C TRP A 515 -0.96 27.09 10.91
N PRO A 516 -1.65 26.80 12.03
CA PRO A 516 -2.40 25.58 12.35
C PRO A 516 -3.83 25.59 11.80
N THR A 517 -4.14 26.54 10.89
CA THR A 517 -5.48 26.93 10.42
C THR A 517 -6.14 25.93 9.46
N ARG A 518 -6.18 24.67 9.87
CA ARG A 518 -7.37 23.84 9.64
C ARG A 518 -8.55 24.40 10.48
N PRO A 519 -9.78 24.09 10.09
CA PRO A 519 -11.62 24.90 10.92
C PRO A 519 -11.84 24.81 12.44
#